data_AF-A6FCJ9-F1
#
_entry.id   AF-A6FCJ9-F1
#
_cell.length_a   1.000
_cell.length_b   1.000
_cell.length_c   1.000
_cell.angle_alpha   90.00
_cell.angle_beta   90.00
_cell.angle_gamma   90.00
#
_symmetry.space_group_name_H-M   'P 1'
#
loop_
_entity.id
_entity.type
_entity.pdbx_description
1 polymer ?
#
loop_
_entity_poly.entity_id
_entity_poly.type
_entity_poly.pdbx_seq_one_letter_code
_entity_poly.pdbx_strand_id
1 'polypeptide(L)'
;MTIEQNIAELVQASNKLTGVVDGKIQVIDSKVASAEQKFNGLNDELISNLGFVALNYNSDFLDVHTLAENALGSENTYPIGMGVGGGRNDCFKSEIISVVSGSEPNSRDTEVTELLNFMGIGSARYFSNNFNILKLTVLDSLFIESSGYDFYIPQQQIKRSPSASFMAYIKSVGDIKWRGASNHEWQQIVDHHSSANPGSYTHIDINFQNAKVGDIFYLALPTITVGHFPKSKKHGNLYNPKTELIRKFEV
;
A
#
# COMPACT_ATOMS: atom_id res chain seq x y z
N MET A 1 56.51 55.78 4.00
CA MET A 1 55.23 55.26 3.48
C MET A 1 54.25 56.41 3.51
N THR A 2 53.66 56.76 2.37
CA THR A 2 52.65 57.83 2.31
C THR A 2 51.26 57.25 2.60
N ILE A 3 50.30 58.11 2.93
CA ILE A 3 48.91 57.70 3.15
C ILE A 3 48.34 57.03 1.89
N GLU A 4 48.72 57.48 0.67
CA GLU A 4 48.26 56.85 -0.57
C GLU A 4 48.78 55.41 -0.73
N GLN A 5 50.02 55.13 -0.33
CA GLN A 5 50.57 53.77 -0.34
C GLN A 5 49.80 52.85 0.60
N ASN A 6 49.50 53.30 1.82
CA ASN A 6 48.74 52.51 2.79
C ASN A 6 47.31 52.23 2.31
N ILE A 7 46.65 53.18 1.65
CA ILE A 7 45.30 52.99 1.08
C ILE A 7 45.34 51.96 -0.06
N ALA A 8 46.33 52.03 -0.95
CA ALA A 8 46.47 51.09 -2.06
C ALA A 8 46.70 49.66 -1.58
N GLU A 9 47.55 49.47 -0.57
CA GLU A 9 47.79 48.17 0.08
C GLU A 9 46.52 47.62 0.74
N LEU A 10 45.75 48.48 1.42
CA LEU A 10 44.49 48.09 2.07
C LEU A 10 43.44 47.64 1.05
N VAL A 11 43.31 48.34 -0.08
CA VAL A 11 42.40 47.99 -1.17
C VAL A 11 42.80 46.65 -1.79
N GLN A 12 44.10 46.42 -2.02
CA GLN A 12 44.59 45.14 -2.53
C GLN A 12 44.32 43.99 -1.55
N ALA A 13 44.55 44.20 -0.25
CA ALA A 13 44.26 43.20 0.78
C ALA A 13 42.75 42.90 0.86
N SER A 14 41.90 43.92 0.77
CA SER A 14 40.44 43.79 0.74
C SER A 14 39.98 42.98 -0.47
N ASN A 15 40.46 43.31 -1.68
CA ASN A 15 40.12 42.56 -2.89
C ASN A 15 40.58 41.11 -2.83
N LYS A 16 41.77 40.86 -2.27
CA LYS A 16 42.27 39.50 -2.04
C LYS A 16 41.41 38.73 -1.04
N LEU A 17 40.97 39.38 0.04
CA LEU A 17 40.07 38.77 1.01
C LEU A 17 38.71 38.45 0.38
N THR A 18 38.11 39.38 -0.38
CA THR A 18 36.86 39.15 -1.10
C THR A 18 36.97 37.94 -2.04
N GLY A 19 38.04 37.85 -2.84
CA GLY A 19 38.26 36.69 -3.71
C GLY A 19 38.41 35.37 -2.94
N VAL A 20 39.07 35.38 -1.78
CA VAL A 20 39.17 34.20 -0.89
C VAL A 20 37.82 33.83 -0.29
N VAL A 21 37.02 34.82 0.12
CA VAL A 21 35.67 34.62 0.68
C VAL A 21 34.74 34.05 -0.38
N ASP A 22 34.69 34.64 -1.58
CA ASP A 22 33.86 34.15 -2.69
C ASP A 22 34.23 32.72 -3.07
N GLY A 23 35.52 32.41 -3.17
CA GLY A 23 35.99 31.05 -3.43
C GLY A 23 35.59 30.05 -2.33
N LYS A 24 35.64 30.47 -1.05
CA LYS A 24 35.18 29.63 0.06
C LYS A 24 33.66 29.42 0.04
N ILE A 25 32.87 30.44 -0.30
CA ILE A 25 31.41 30.33 -0.42
C ILE A 25 31.05 29.31 -1.50
N GLN A 26 31.62 29.40 -2.69
CA GLN A 26 31.37 28.44 -3.77
C GLN A 26 31.70 26.98 -3.38
N VAL A 27 32.80 26.78 -2.65
CA VAL A 27 33.18 25.45 -2.15
C VAL A 27 32.19 24.95 -1.10
N ILE A 28 31.69 25.82 -0.23
CA ILE A 28 30.66 25.47 0.75
C ILE A 28 29.37 25.08 0.05
N ASP A 29 28.88 25.88 -0.89
CA ASP A 29 27.64 25.62 -1.63
C ASP A 29 27.71 24.28 -2.38
N SER A 30 28.85 24.00 -3.04
CA SER A 30 29.08 22.73 -3.71
C SER A 30 29.07 21.54 -2.74
N LYS A 31 29.68 21.70 -1.55
CA LYS A 31 29.68 20.66 -0.52
C LYS A 31 28.29 20.43 0.07
N VAL A 32 27.52 21.49 0.29
CA VAL A 32 26.13 21.41 0.78
C VAL A 32 25.27 20.67 -0.24
N ALA A 33 25.30 21.09 -1.51
CA ALA A 33 24.54 20.42 -2.57
C ALA A 33 24.93 18.94 -2.73
N SER A 34 26.22 18.61 -2.64
CA SER A 34 26.67 17.21 -2.69
C SER A 34 26.22 16.40 -1.47
N ALA A 35 26.21 17.00 -0.28
CA ALA A 35 25.72 16.35 0.93
C ALA A 35 24.21 16.09 0.86
N GLU A 36 23.43 17.05 0.37
CA GLU A 36 21.99 16.91 0.13
C GLU A 36 21.72 15.77 -0.86
N GLN A 37 22.44 15.72 -1.98
CA GLN A 37 22.32 14.63 -2.95
C GLN A 37 22.67 13.26 -2.34
N LYS A 38 23.75 13.17 -1.57
CA LYS A 38 24.13 11.92 -0.88
C LYS A 38 23.09 11.49 0.14
N PHE A 39 22.54 12.42 0.90
CA PHE A 39 21.51 12.12 1.90
C PHE A 39 20.21 11.64 1.26
N ASN A 40 19.76 12.32 0.19
CA ASN A 40 18.59 11.90 -0.58
C ASN A 40 18.81 10.51 -1.21
N GLY A 41 20.00 10.27 -1.78
CA GLY A 41 20.37 8.96 -2.33
C GLY A 41 20.39 7.85 -1.27
N LEU A 42 20.90 8.12 -0.07
CA LEU A 42 20.90 7.15 1.03
C LEU A 42 19.48 6.77 1.48
N ASN A 43 18.56 7.74 1.54
CA ASN A 43 17.17 7.47 1.90
C ASN A 43 16.48 6.56 0.86
N ASP A 44 16.69 6.84 -0.43
CA ASP A 44 16.17 6.01 -1.52
C ASP A 44 16.76 4.59 -1.50
N GLU A 45 18.06 4.47 -1.19
CA GLU A 45 18.79 3.20 -1.11
C GLU A 45 18.37 2.36 0.10
N LEU A 46 18.21 2.96 1.28
CA LEU A 46 17.72 2.25 2.47
C LEU A 46 16.31 1.71 2.25
N ILE A 47 15.45 2.50 1.59
CA ILE A 47 14.09 2.09 1.24
C ILE A 47 14.10 0.98 0.17
N SER A 48 15.03 1.01 -0.80
CA SER A 48 15.11 -0.04 -1.82
C SER A 48 15.69 -1.35 -1.31
N ASN A 49 16.55 -1.30 -0.29
CA ASN A 49 17.29 -2.46 0.20
C ASN A 49 16.59 -3.19 1.36
N LEU A 50 15.62 -2.56 2.03
CA LEU A 50 14.82 -3.20 3.07
C LEU A 50 13.60 -3.89 2.45
N GLY A 51 13.59 -5.23 2.49
CA GLY A 51 12.43 -6.01 2.11
C GLY A 51 11.26 -5.80 3.09
N PHE A 52 10.03 -5.71 2.58
CA PHE A 52 8.82 -5.55 3.38
C PHE A 52 8.09 -6.87 3.50
N VAL A 53 7.90 -7.41 4.71
CA VAL A 53 7.22 -8.69 4.92
C VAL A 53 5.81 -8.48 5.47
N ALA A 54 4.83 -9.21 4.93
CA ALA A 54 3.46 -9.21 5.42
C ALA A 54 3.39 -9.72 6.87
N LEU A 55 2.74 -8.96 7.74
CA LEU A 55 2.60 -9.30 9.17
C LEU A 55 1.19 -9.76 9.53
N ASN A 56 0.20 -9.42 8.73
CA ASN A 56 -1.17 -9.88 8.91
C ASN A 56 -1.38 -11.27 8.29
N TYR A 57 -2.26 -12.05 8.90
CA TYR A 57 -2.65 -13.36 8.41
C TYR A 57 -3.39 -13.26 7.07
N ASN A 58 -3.24 -14.27 6.19
CA ASN A 58 -4.04 -14.46 4.97
C ASN A 58 -4.18 -13.19 4.10
N SER A 59 -3.11 -12.39 3.99
CA SER A 59 -3.07 -11.23 3.09
C SER A 59 -3.16 -11.62 1.61
N ASP A 60 -2.85 -12.87 1.27
CA ASP A 60 -2.97 -13.46 -0.07
C ASP A 60 -4.38 -13.96 -0.39
N PHE A 61 -5.29 -13.99 0.60
CA PHE A 61 -6.67 -14.48 0.49
C PHE A 61 -6.81 -15.92 -0.06
N LEU A 62 -5.77 -16.75 0.07
CA LEU A 62 -5.84 -18.14 -0.39
C LEU A 62 -6.64 -19.05 0.56
N ASP A 63 -6.69 -18.74 1.86
CA ASP A 63 -7.55 -19.47 2.79
C ASP A 63 -8.94 -18.85 2.78
N VAL A 64 -9.95 -19.62 2.37
CA VAL A 64 -11.32 -19.14 2.22
C VAL A 64 -12.31 -20.06 2.90
N HIS A 65 -13.47 -19.53 3.23
CA HIS A 65 -14.62 -20.31 3.70
C HIS A 65 -15.88 -19.79 3.02
N THR A 66 -16.80 -20.71 2.73
CA THR A 66 -18.09 -20.40 2.10
C THR A 66 -19.18 -20.55 3.14
N LEU A 67 -20.00 -19.51 3.27
CA LEU A 67 -21.19 -19.52 4.10
C LEU A 67 -22.37 -20.08 3.32
N ALA A 68 -23.39 -20.55 4.04
CA ALA A 68 -24.68 -20.86 3.43
C ALA A 68 -25.30 -19.62 2.75
N GLU A 69 -26.28 -19.86 1.88
CA GLU A 69 -27.01 -18.79 1.19
C GLU A 69 -27.52 -17.71 2.16
N ASN A 70 -27.31 -16.46 1.78
CA ASN A 70 -27.83 -15.30 2.49
C ASN A 70 -29.32 -15.08 2.22
N ALA A 71 -29.94 -14.08 2.83
CA ALA A 71 -31.37 -13.79 2.67
C ALA A 71 -31.81 -13.50 1.22
N LEU A 72 -30.87 -13.18 0.33
CA LEU A 72 -31.09 -12.90 -1.09
C LEU A 72 -30.67 -14.07 -2.00
N GLY A 73 -30.41 -15.26 -1.42
CA GLY A 73 -30.10 -16.50 -2.16
C GLY A 73 -28.69 -16.55 -2.73
N SER A 74 -27.74 -15.76 -2.21
CA SER A 74 -26.34 -15.79 -2.63
C SER A 74 -25.46 -16.49 -1.60
N GLU A 75 -24.68 -17.48 -2.03
CA GLU A 75 -23.57 -18.01 -1.23
C GLU A 75 -22.42 -17.00 -1.21
N ASN A 76 -21.87 -16.77 -0.01
CA ASN A 76 -20.78 -15.83 0.18
C ASN A 76 -19.50 -16.56 0.56
N THR A 77 -18.45 -16.36 -0.23
CA THR A 77 -17.12 -16.88 0.05
C THR A 77 -16.21 -15.75 0.53
N TYR A 78 -15.64 -15.90 1.72
CA TYR A 78 -14.78 -14.89 2.34
C TYR A 78 -13.41 -15.47 2.68
N PRO A 79 -12.35 -14.63 2.64
CA PRO A 79 -11.06 -15.00 3.21
C PRO A 79 -11.19 -15.29 4.71
N ILE A 80 -10.54 -16.36 5.19
CA ILE A 80 -10.50 -16.66 6.63
C ILE A 80 -9.88 -15.47 7.37
N GLY A 81 -10.55 -15.04 8.44
CA GLY A 81 -10.17 -13.89 9.26
C GLY A 81 -10.77 -12.55 8.79
N MET A 82 -11.45 -12.51 7.65
CA MET A 82 -12.22 -11.34 7.23
C MET A 82 -13.38 -11.12 8.20
N GLY A 83 -13.55 -9.89 8.64
CA GLY A 83 -14.71 -9.47 9.43
C GLY A 83 -15.85 -9.06 8.54
N VAL A 84 -17.08 -9.45 8.90
CA VAL A 84 -18.31 -9.01 8.26
C VAL A 84 -19.17 -8.32 9.32
N GLY A 85 -19.52 -7.06 9.09
CA GLY A 85 -20.38 -6.30 9.99
C GLY A 85 -21.76 -6.93 10.14
N GLY A 86 -22.43 -6.66 11.26
CA GLY A 86 -23.78 -7.16 11.51
C GLY A 86 -24.73 -6.81 10.36
N GLY A 87 -25.44 -7.83 9.84
CA GLY A 87 -26.36 -7.68 8.71
C GLY A 87 -25.72 -7.52 7.33
N ARG A 88 -24.39 -7.35 7.21
CA ARG A 88 -23.74 -7.13 5.90
C ARG A 88 -23.73 -8.38 5.03
N ASN A 89 -23.75 -9.57 5.63
CA ASN A 89 -23.77 -10.80 4.83
C ASN A 89 -24.98 -10.85 3.87
N ASP A 90 -26.12 -10.29 4.27
CA ASP A 90 -27.33 -10.28 3.44
C ASP A 90 -27.32 -9.14 2.40
N CYS A 91 -26.45 -8.15 2.55
CA CYS A 91 -26.36 -7.01 1.65
C CYS A 91 -25.38 -7.21 0.48
N PHE A 92 -24.56 -8.25 0.52
CA PHE A 92 -23.49 -8.47 -0.46
C PHE A 92 -23.46 -9.90 -0.99
N LYS A 93 -23.02 -10.03 -2.24
CA LYS A 93 -22.45 -11.25 -2.79
C LYS A 93 -20.93 -11.17 -2.72
N SER A 94 -20.28 -12.15 -2.11
CA SER A 94 -18.82 -12.23 -1.97
C SER A 94 -18.26 -13.39 -2.78
N GLU A 95 -17.35 -13.08 -3.69
CA GLU A 95 -16.70 -14.03 -4.59
C GLU A 95 -15.17 -13.90 -4.52
N ILE A 96 -14.48 -14.99 -4.83
CA ILE A 96 -13.02 -15.04 -4.87
C ILE A 96 -12.57 -15.29 -6.29
N ILE A 97 -11.78 -14.38 -6.85
CA ILE A 97 -11.15 -14.51 -8.17
C ILE A 97 -9.70 -14.95 -7.97
N SER A 98 -9.33 -16.09 -8.54
CA SER A 98 -8.00 -16.68 -8.33
C SER A 98 -6.94 -16.08 -9.25
N VAL A 99 -5.81 -15.67 -8.66
CA VAL A 99 -4.61 -15.21 -9.39
C VAL A 99 -3.52 -16.27 -9.28
N VAL A 100 -3.39 -17.08 -10.33
CA VAL A 100 -2.55 -18.28 -10.32
C VAL A 100 -1.30 -18.10 -11.17
N SER A 101 -0.14 -18.20 -10.55
CA SER A 101 1.16 -18.26 -11.23
C SER A 101 1.26 -19.55 -12.05
N GLY A 102 1.77 -19.45 -13.27
CA GLY A 102 1.84 -20.56 -14.22
C GLY A 102 0.61 -20.69 -15.13
N SER A 103 -0.48 -19.97 -14.85
CA SER A 103 -1.65 -19.86 -15.74
C SER A 103 -1.29 -19.12 -17.04
N GLU A 104 -1.92 -19.54 -18.15
CA GLU A 104 -1.75 -18.89 -19.44
C GLU A 104 -2.28 -17.44 -19.37
N PRO A 105 -1.50 -16.43 -19.79
CA PRO A 105 -1.91 -15.03 -19.67
C PRO A 105 -3.27 -14.71 -20.30
N ASN A 106 -3.59 -15.33 -21.44
CA ASN A 106 -4.83 -15.08 -22.18
C ASN A 106 -6.06 -15.78 -21.59
N SER A 107 -5.88 -16.69 -20.62
CA SER A 107 -6.99 -17.38 -19.95
C SER A 107 -7.38 -16.74 -18.61
N ARG A 108 -6.72 -15.64 -18.23
CA ARG A 108 -6.97 -14.95 -16.95
C ARG A 108 -8.25 -14.13 -17.06
N ASP A 109 -8.96 -14.00 -15.94
CA ASP A 109 -10.05 -13.05 -15.82
C ASP A 109 -9.56 -11.62 -16.16
N THR A 110 -10.47 -10.81 -16.70
CA THR A 110 -10.18 -9.41 -17.06
C THR A 110 -9.58 -8.66 -15.88
N GLU A 111 -10.17 -8.80 -14.69
CA GLU A 111 -9.73 -8.09 -13.49
C GLU A 111 -8.34 -8.50 -13.02
N VAL A 112 -7.98 -9.78 -13.21
CA VAL A 112 -6.64 -10.29 -12.91
C VAL A 112 -5.63 -9.72 -13.90
N THR A 113 -5.97 -9.71 -15.18
CA THR A 113 -5.11 -9.17 -16.23
C THR A 113 -4.81 -7.68 -15.98
N GLU A 114 -5.85 -6.89 -15.69
CA GLU A 114 -5.70 -5.47 -15.39
C GLU A 114 -4.86 -5.23 -14.12
N LEU A 115 -5.09 -5.99 -13.05
CA LEU A 115 -4.31 -5.86 -11.82
C LEU A 115 -2.83 -6.20 -12.05
N LEU A 116 -2.53 -7.31 -12.73
CA LEU A 116 -1.15 -7.72 -13.00
C LEU A 116 -0.42 -6.70 -13.89
N ASN A 117 -1.10 -6.11 -14.88
CA ASN A 117 -0.58 -5.00 -15.67
C ASN A 117 -0.28 -3.78 -14.78
N PHE A 118 -1.21 -3.40 -13.90
CA PHE A 118 -1.04 -2.28 -12.97
C PHE A 118 0.12 -2.49 -11.97
N MET A 119 0.36 -3.73 -11.56
CA MET A 119 1.48 -4.11 -10.69
C MET A 119 2.83 -4.09 -11.44
N GLY A 120 2.84 -4.00 -12.76
CA GLY A 120 4.04 -4.10 -13.59
C GLY A 120 4.50 -5.55 -13.85
N ILE A 121 3.70 -6.55 -13.49
CA ILE A 121 3.95 -7.97 -13.80
C ILE A 121 3.56 -8.27 -15.25
N GLY A 122 2.46 -7.68 -15.70
CA GLY A 122 1.98 -7.79 -17.08
C GLY A 122 1.57 -9.20 -17.48
N SER A 123 1.91 -9.58 -18.71
CA SER A 123 1.63 -10.89 -19.30
C SER A 123 2.60 -11.99 -18.87
N ALA A 124 3.43 -11.77 -17.85
CA ALA A 124 4.32 -12.81 -17.34
C ALA A 124 3.51 -14.04 -16.89
N ARG A 125 3.88 -15.22 -17.39
CA ARG A 125 3.24 -16.49 -17.00
C ARG A 125 3.52 -16.83 -15.54
N TYR A 126 4.75 -16.64 -15.11
CA TYR A 126 5.22 -16.98 -13.76
C TYR A 126 5.51 -15.72 -12.96
N PHE A 127 5.02 -15.69 -11.73
CA PHE A 127 5.30 -14.70 -10.69
C PHE A 127 5.45 -15.40 -9.33
N SER A 128 5.90 -14.65 -8.32
CA SER A 128 6.48 -15.22 -7.09
C SER A 128 5.54 -16.10 -6.26
N ASN A 129 4.22 -15.90 -6.32
CA ASN A 129 3.26 -16.75 -5.62
C ASN A 129 1.83 -16.55 -6.15
N ASN A 130 0.91 -17.45 -5.78
CA ASN A 130 -0.52 -17.27 -6.03
C ASN A 130 -1.14 -16.32 -4.99
N PHE A 131 -2.23 -15.67 -5.36
CA PHE A 131 -3.08 -14.90 -4.44
C PHE A 131 -4.49 -14.82 -5.01
N ASN A 132 -5.40 -14.23 -4.25
CA ASN A 132 -6.79 -14.08 -4.63
C ASN A 132 -7.24 -12.61 -4.56
N ILE A 133 -8.24 -12.28 -5.37
CA ILE A 133 -8.95 -11.00 -5.33
C ILE A 133 -10.31 -11.27 -4.72
N LEU A 134 -10.64 -10.53 -3.65
CA LEU A 134 -11.99 -10.50 -3.10
C LEU A 134 -12.84 -9.56 -3.97
N LYS A 135 -13.95 -10.08 -4.49
CA LYS A 135 -14.98 -9.32 -5.22
C LYS A 135 -16.24 -9.26 -4.37
N LEU A 136 -16.71 -8.05 -4.11
CA LEU A 136 -17.95 -7.78 -3.37
C LEU A 136 -18.94 -7.10 -4.32
N THR A 137 -20.10 -7.70 -4.53
CA THR A 137 -21.20 -7.09 -5.28
C THR A 137 -22.31 -6.70 -4.32
N VAL A 138 -22.76 -5.45 -4.39
CA VAL A 138 -23.86 -4.96 -3.55
C VAL A 138 -25.18 -5.54 -4.04
N LEU A 139 -25.88 -6.26 -3.18
CA LEU A 139 -27.22 -6.79 -3.43
C LEU A 139 -28.30 -5.93 -2.79
N ASP A 140 -27.98 -5.27 -1.67
CA ASP A 140 -28.85 -4.36 -0.94
C ASP A 140 -28.00 -3.20 -0.38
N SER A 141 -28.49 -1.97 -0.46
CA SER A 141 -27.81 -0.78 0.06
C SER A 141 -28.17 -0.42 1.51
N LEU A 142 -29.05 -1.18 2.19
CA LEU A 142 -29.45 -0.91 3.58
C LEU A 142 -28.29 -0.82 4.56
N PHE A 143 -27.16 -1.48 4.28
CA PHE A 143 -25.97 -1.40 5.11
C PHE A 143 -25.41 0.04 5.23
N ILE A 144 -25.67 0.93 4.25
CA ILE A 144 -25.21 2.32 4.27
C ILE A 144 -25.80 3.10 5.45
N GLU A 145 -27.00 2.74 5.91
CA GLU A 145 -27.67 3.38 7.05
C GLU A 145 -27.21 2.82 8.40
N SER A 146 -26.47 1.71 8.38
CA SER A 146 -26.10 0.99 9.58
C SER A 146 -24.75 1.45 10.12
N SER A 147 -24.63 1.62 11.43
CA SER A 147 -23.38 2.02 12.06
C SER A 147 -22.34 0.88 12.13
N GLY A 148 -21.07 1.25 12.32
CA GLY A 148 -19.97 0.30 12.42
C GLY A 148 -19.28 0.04 11.08
N TYR A 149 -18.35 -0.93 11.07
CA TYR A 149 -17.66 -1.37 9.86
C TYR A 149 -18.55 -2.24 9.00
N ASP A 150 -18.37 -2.18 7.67
CA ASP A 150 -18.99 -3.14 6.77
C ASP A 150 -18.17 -4.43 6.73
N PHE A 151 -16.85 -4.27 6.59
CA PHE A 151 -15.91 -5.38 6.68
C PHE A 151 -14.62 -4.94 7.39
N TYR A 152 -13.81 -5.90 7.81
CA TYR A 152 -12.41 -5.62 8.15
C TYR A 152 -11.49 -6.70 7.60
N ILE A 153 -10.25 -6.34 7.30
CA ILE A 153 -9.26 -7.29 6.77
C ILE A 153 -8.78 -8.28 7.85
N PRO A 154 -8.31 -9.48 7.48
CA PRO A 154 -7.66 -10.39 8.43
C PRO A 154 -6.54 -9.72 9.23
N GLN A 155 -6.59 -9.86 10.57
CA GLN A 155 -5.67 -9.20 11.51
C GLN A 155 -5.50 -7.68 11.26
N GLN A 156 -6.63 -6.98 11.19
CA GLN A 156 -6.75 -5.56 10.85
C GLN A 156 -5.97 -4.54 11.70
N GLN A 157 -5.35 -4.91 12.81
CA GLN A 157 -4.67 -3.97 13.70
C GLN A 157 -3.27 -3.62 13.21
N ILE A 158 -3.11 -2.45 12.58
CA ILE A 158 -1.80 -1.86 12.30
C ILE A 158 -1.17 -1.42 13.61
N LYS A 159 -0.04 -2.02 13.99
CA LYS A 159 0.76 -1.60 15.13
C LYS A 159 1.57 -0.37 14.74
N ARG A 160 1.24 0.79 15.31
CA ARG A 160 1.78 2.09 14.83
C ARG A 160 3.14 2.43 15.42
N SER A 161 3.57 1.74 16.49
CA SER A 161 4.85 2.00 17.12
C SER A 161 5.90 0.93 16.74
N PRO A 162 7.10 1.34 16.29
CA PRO A 162 7.48 2.72 15.96
C PRO A 162 6.88 3.22 14.63
N SER A 163 6.62 2.30 13.69
CA SER A 163 6.23 2.63 12.32
C SER A 163 5.69 1.40 11.59
N ALA A 164 4.58 1.54 10.86
CA ALA A 164 4.02 0.50 10.00
C ALA A 164 3.24 1.10 8.82
N SER A 165 3.14 0.34 7.75
CA SER A 165 2.37 0.70 6.56
C SER A 165 1.32 -0.36 6.25
N PHE A 166 0.13 0.10 5.86
CA PHE A 166 -0.89 -0.71 5.20
C PHE A 166 -0.88 -0.45 3.70
N MET A 167 -1.01 -1.52 2.93
CA MET A 167 -1.08 -1.48 1.49
C MET A 167 -2.18 -2.41 0.99
N ALA A 168 -2.79 -2.06 -0.12
CA ALA A 168 -3.72 -2.94 -0.83
C ALA A 168 -3.86 -2.48 -2.27
N TYR A 169 -4.41 -3.33 -3.11
CA TYR A 169 -4.94 -2.96 -4.41
C TYR A 169 -6.46 -2.94 -4.35
N ILE A 170 -7.05 -1.87 -4.86
CA ILE A 170 -8.51 -1.69 -4.86
C ILE A 170 -9.00 -1.20 -6.22
N LYS A 171 -10.22 -1.57 -6.56
CA LYS A 171 -10.95 -1.09 -7.75
C LYS A 171 -12.44 -1.07 -7.41
N SER A 172 -13.17 -0.10 -7.92
CA SER A 172 -14.64 -0.13 -7.86
C SER A 172 -15.25 -0.10 -9.26
N VAL A 173 -16.48 -0.60 -9.38
CA VAL A 173 -17.36 -0.44 -10.53
C VAL A 173 -18.68 0.11 -10.01
N GLY A 174 -19.06 1.28 -10.52
CA GLY A 174 -20.21 2.04 -10.02
C GLY A 174 -19.79 3.12 -9.02
N ASP A 175 -20.70 3.48 -8.10
CA ASP A 175 -20.53 4.63 -7.22
C ASP A 175 -19.92 4.27 -5.85
N ILE A 176 -19.83 2.98 -5.52
CA ILE A 176 -19.22 2.47 -4.29
C ILE A 176 -17.77 2.94 -4.13
N LYS A 177 -17.47 3.48 -2.94
CA LYS A 177 -16.13 4.00 -2.61
C LYS A 177 -15.66 3.52 -1.25
N TRP A 178 -14.36 3.23 -1.18
CA TRP A 178 -13.58 3.13 0.06
C TRP A 178 -12.16 3.62 -0.22
N ARG A 179 -11.60 4.44 0.69
CA ARG A 179 -10.25 5.04 0.57
C ARG A 179 -9.93 5.62 -0.81
N GLY A 180 -10.92 6.28 -1.42
CA GLY A 180 -10.77 6.96 -2.70
C GLY A 180 -10.73 6.05 -3.92
N ALA A 181 -11.24 4.81 -3.83
CA ALA A 181 -11.36 3.90 -4.97
C ALA A 181 -11.83 4.60 -6.25
N SER A 182 -11.09 4.38 -7.34
CA SER A 182 -11.41 4.88 -8.67
C SER A 182 -12.37 3.92 -9.38
N ASN A 183 -13.37 4.50 -10.05
CA ASN A 183 -14.30 3.73 -10.87
C ASN A 183 -13.56 3.18 -12.10
N HIS A 184 -13.69 1.88 -12.34
CA HIS A 184 -13.09 1.10 -13.43
C HIS A 184 -11.55 1.03 -13.48
N GLU A 185 -10.83 1.53 -12.48
CA GLU A 185 -9.36 1.50 -12.49
C GLU A 185 -8.78 0.94 -11.18
N TRP A 186 -7.75 0.12 -11.31
CA TRP A 186 -6.97 -0.34 -10.17
C TRP A 186 -6.14 0.80 -9.57
N GLN A 187 -6.20 0.89 -8.25
CA GLN A 187 -5.43 1.80 -7.43
C GLN A 187 -4.61 1.00 -6.41
N GLN A 188 -3.43 1.54 -6.05
CA GLN A 188 -2.72 1.08 -4.86
C GLN A 188 -2.98 2.04 -3.71
N ILE A 189 -3.34 1.49 -2.55
CA ILE A 189 -3.36 2.21 -1.28
C ILE A 189 -2.00 2.02 -0.63
N VAL A 190 -1.46 3.10 -0.05
CA VAL A 190 -0.30 3.05 0.85
C VAL A 190 -0.54 4.06 1.96
N ASP A 191 -0.86 3.55 3.15
CA ASP A 191 -1.11 4.33 4.34
C ASP A 191 0.00 4.07 5.36
N HIS A 192 0.72 5.12 5.73
CA HIS A 192 1.77 5.05 6.74
C HIS A 192 1.26 5.55 8.08
N HIS A 193 1.62 4.83 9.14
CA HIS A 193 1.32 5.19 10.51
C HIS A 193 2.57 5.08 11.37
N SER A 194 2.81 6.09 12.20
CA SER A 194 3.86 6.07 13.21
C SER A 194 3.33 6.60 14.54
N SER A 195 3.94 6.13 15.63
CA SER A 195 3.65 6.61 16.98
C SER A 195 4.80 6.30 17.93
N ALA A 196 5.07 7.24 18.83
CA ALA A 196 5.99 7.03 19.94
C ALA A 196 5.36 6.21 21.09
N ASN A 197 4.05 5.95 21.07
CA ASN A 197 3.33 5.26 22.14
C ASN A 197 3.31 3.74 21.90
N PRO A 198 3.99 2.94 22.74
CA PRO A 198 3.93 1.49 22.63
C PRO A 198 2.50 0.96 22.76
N GLY A 199 2.16 -0.08 22.00
CA GLY A 199 0.82 -0.69 21.99
C GLY A 199 -0.25 0.07 21.20
N SER A 200 0.03 1.29 20.72
CA SER A 200 -0.91 2.03 19.87
C SER A 200 -1.17 1.30 18.55
N TYR A 201 -2.43 1.29 18.12
CA TYR A 201 -2.85 0.67 16.86
C TYR A 201 -3.95 1.47 16.17
N THR A 202 -4.18 1.14 14.89
CA THR A 202 -5.31 1.61 14.09
C THR A 202 -5.92 0.41 13.37
N HIS A 203 -7.24 0.38 13.26
CA HIS A 203 -7.96 -0.64 12.51
C HIS A 203 -8.00 -0.31 11.02
N ILE A 204 -7.95 -1.35 10.18
CA ILE A 204 -8.30 -1.27 8.77
C ILE A 204 -9.71 -1.83 8.60
N ASP A 205 -10.66 -0.94 8.86
CA ASP A 205 -12.07 -1.14 8.59
C ASP A 205 -12.42 -0.67 7.17
N ILE A 206 -13.20 -1.48 6.48
CA ILE A 206 -13.84 -1.17 5.21
C ILE A 206 -15.23 -0.63 5.51
N ASN A 207 -15.44 0.62 5.13
CA ASN A 207 -16.69 1.34 5.27
C ASN A 207 -17.01 1.94 3.92
N PHE A 208 -17.99 1.37 3.23
CA PHE A 208 -18.33 1.81 1.89
C PHE A 208 -19.18 3.07 1.93
N GLN A 209 -18.99 3.90 0.91
CA GLN A 209 -19.71 5.15 0.71
C GLN A 209 -20.39 5.11 -0.65
N ASN A 210 -21.55 5.76 -0.76
CA ASN A 210 -22.30 5.96 -2.00
C ASN A 210 -22.68 4.67 -2.76
N ALA A 211 -22.69 3.53 -2.07
CA ALA A 211 -22.93 2.24 -2.70
C ALA A 211 -24.38 2.11 -3.17
N LYS A 212 -24.56 1.52 -4.35
CA LYS A 212 -25.86 1.18 -4.93
C LYS A 212 -25.92 -0.30 -5.25
N VAL A 213 -27.13 -0.85 -5.31
CA VAL A 213 -27.34 -2.23 -5.76
C VAL A 213 -26.73 -2.42 -7.15
N GLY A 214 -25.92 -3.46 -7.31
CA GLY A 214 -25.17 -3.76 -8.53
C GLY A 214 -23.75 -3.20 -8.56
N ASP A 215 -23.38 -2.28 -7.66
CA ASP A 215 -22.00 -1.81 -7.54
C ASP A 215 -21.06 -2.96 -7.13
N ILE A 216 -19.81 -2.89 -7.58
CA ILE A 216 -18.79 -3.91 -7.30
C ILE A 216 -17.56 -3.25 -6.69
N PHE A 217 -17.00 -3.88 -5.68
CA PHE A 217 -15.72 -3.51 -5.09
C PHE A 217 -14.76 -4.69 -5.11
N TYR A 218 -13.52 -4.43 -5.53
CA TYR A 218 -12.45 -5.41 -5.54
C TYR A 218 -11.36 -5.03 -4.54
N LEU A 219 -10.87 -6.02 -3.81
CA LEU A 219 -9.75 -5.90 -2.88
C LEU A 219 -8.75 -7.03 -3.11
N ALA A 220 -7.48 -6.68 -3.29
CA ALA A 220 -6.40 -7.64 -3.38
C ALA A 220 -5.22 -7.24 -2.49
N LEU A 221 -4.57 -8.25 -1.93
CA LEU A 221 -3.32 -8.13 -1.17
C LEU A 221 -3.35 -7.10 0.00
N PRO A 222 -4.39 -7.06 0.86
CA PRO A 222 -4.35 -6.18 2.03
C PRO A 222 -3.23 -6.60 2.97
N THR A 223 -2.17 -5.81 3.01
CA THR A 223 -0.89 -6.16 3.62
C THR A 223 -0.48 -5.09 4.62
N ILE A 224 -0.17 -5.52 5.84
CA ILE A 224 0.45 -4.70 6.87
C ILE A 224 1.94 -5.07 6.96
N THR A 225 2.81 -4.07 6.93
CA THR A 225 4.27 -4.25 7.00
C THR A 225 4.88 -3.30 8.02
N VAL A 226 6.06 -3.67 8.56
CA VAL A 226 6.84 -2.76 9.40
C VAL A 226 7.43 -1.63 8.56
N GLY A 227 7.56 -0.44 9.15
CA GLY A 227 8.19 0.71 8.51
C GLY A 227 7.28 1.49 7.56
N HIS A 228 7.90 2.35 6.75
CA HIS A 228 7.22 3.20 5.77
C HIS A 228 7.43 2.63 4.37
N PHE A 229 6.36 2.16 3.75
CA PHE A 229 6.41 1.70 2.37
C PHE A 229 6.37 2.89 1.39
N PRO A 230 7.28 2.95 0.39
CA PRO A 230 7.32 4.05 -0.57
C PRO A 230 6.16 4.00 -1.55
N LYS A 231 5.41 5.11 -1.65
CA LYS A 231 4.28 5.25 -2.60
C LYS A 231 4.67 5.09 -4.07
N SER A 232 5.94 5.31 -4.41
CA SER A 232 6.47 5.17 -5.78
C SER A 232 6.70 3.72 -6.21
N LYS A 233 6.55 2.75 -5.32
CA LYS A 233 6.75 1.33 -5.61
C LYS A 233 5.44 0.56 -5.58
N LYS A 234 5.34 -0.47 -6.43
CA LYS A 234 4.29 -1.49 -6.33
C LYS A 234 4.72 -2.53 -5.30
N HIS A 235 3.83 -2.92 -4.40
CA HIS A 235 4.13 -3.99 -3.47
C HIS A 235 3.85 -5.32 -4.14
N GLY A 236 4.93 -6.01 -4.52
CA GLY A 236 4.90 -7.33 -5.15
C GLY A 236 5.27 -8.46 -4.19
N ASN A 237 5.28 -8.20 -2.87
CA ASN A 237 5.64 -9.24 -1.92
C ASN A 237 4.44 -10.15 -1.66
N LEU A 238 4.33 -11.20 -2.47
CA LEU A 238 3.32 -12.26 -2.38
C LEU A 238 3.70 -13.34 -1.36
N TYR A 239 4.70 -13.07 -0.51
CA TYR A 239 5.16 -13.96 0.54
C TYR A 239 4.58 -13.54 1.89
N ASN A 240 3.87 -14.47 2.53
CA ASN A 240 3.35 -14.33 3.88
C ASN A 240 4.02 -15.39 4.78
N PRO A 241 4.87 -15.00 5.76
CA PRO A 241 5.55 -15.96 6.61
C PRO A 241 4.59 -16.74 7.54
N LYS A 242 3.41 -16.19 7.86
CA LYS A 242 2.39 -16.91 8.64
C LYS A 242 1.72 -18.00 7.81
N THR A 243 1.63 -17.83 6.50
CA THR A 243 1.17 -18.86 5.56
C THR A 243 2.06 -20.10 5.60
N GLU A 244 3.39 -19.92 5.63
CA GLU A 244 4.33 -21.06 5.69
C GLU A 244 4.25 -21.84 7.01
N LEU A 245 3.92 -21.17 8.12
CA LEU A 245 3.87 -21.80 9.44
C LEU A 245 2.51 -22.42 9.77
N ILE A 246 1.43 -22.06 9.07
CA ILE A 246 0.07 -22.55 9.34
C ILE A 246 -0.36 -23.57 8.28
N ARG A 247 -0.19 -23.27 6.98
CA ARG A 247 -0.60 -24.16 5.87
C ARG A 247 0.27 -25.43 5.74
N LYS A 248 1.46 -25.48 6.34
CA LYS A 248 2.34 -26.66 6.32
C LYS A 248 1.98 -27.72 7.38
N PHE A 249 1.11 -27.40 8.35
CA PHE A 249 0.72 -28.34 9.42
C PHE A 249 -0.73 -28.82 9.34
N GLU A 250 -1.51 -28.33 8.39
CA GLU A 250 -2.80 -28.90 8.02
C GLU A 250 -2.60 -29.85 6.82
N VAL A 251 -2.10 -31.06 7.11
CA VAL A 251 -2.16 -32.23 6.22
C VAL A 251 -2.93 -33.33 6.93
#